data_AF-A0A937MZQ7-F1
#
_entry.id   AF-A0A937MZQ7-F1
#
_cell.length_a   1.000
_cell.length_b   1.000
_cell.length_c   1.000
_cell.angle_alpha   90.00
_cell.angle_beta   90.00
_cell.angle_gamma   90.00
#
_symmetry.space_group_name_H-M   'P 1'
#
loop_
_entity.id
_entity.type
_entity.pdbx_description
1 polymer ?
#
loop_
_entity_poly.entity_id
_entity_poly.type
_entity_poly.pdbx_seq_one_letter_code
_entity_poly.pdbx_strand_id
1 'polypeptide(L)'
;IAQSHFGLTGAAISIGEQPIKTLLDPAAMARLCVGEALTNMVWAKISKLKDIKCSGNWMWAAKLPGEGAKLYDAAVALSNILTDIGIAIDGGKDSLSMATQVTDPSGNTETVKSPGTLVMSAYATCPDITKVITPDIKKPGKSRLLYIDLGNGKNRLGGSSLAQVFNQLGDESPDVDDSELLKRAFNSVQQLISEGLVLSGHDRSDGGLITTLLEMAFAGDCGIKIDISGEDELESLFSEELGLVMEYTSDKKDAVHEILNKASVPFQVIGGTIRNKQIKIRFNGNEVLNEEMTSLRDMWEETSYQLELLQANPDCVDQERKANSNRTAPGFRTSFEMEDTPSGLLEKSDKPKVAIIREEGSNSDREMTSAFFRAGFDTWDITMTDLLNNRAKLADFNGIAFVGGFSYADVLDSAKGWAGAIKFNKGLWEEFQAFYNRKDTFSLGVCNGCQLMALLGWVPWQGVEDNIQPRFIHNSSGRFESRFSSVRIMPGPSIMLKGMEDSVLGVWVAHGEGRFYSPKPDMLDKINEKGLAPVRYVNDSNEITESYPFNPNGSPLGITALCSEDGRHLAMMPHPERSFLSWQWGWIPEELKGPGNTSPWLKMFQNARKWCEGGQ
;
A
#
# COMPACT_ATOMS: atom_id res chain seq x y z
N ILE A 1 -9.04 -4.33 -2.13
CA ILE A 1 -9.82 -3.07 -2.14
C ILE A 1 -11.07 -3.24 -1.29
N ALA A 2 -11.30 -2.41 -0.28
CA ALA A 2 -12.56 -2.43 0.50
C ALA A 2 -13.70 -1.72 -0.24
N GLN A 3 -14.94 -2.21 -0.13
CA GLN A 3 -16.12 -1.55 -0.73
C GLN A 3 -16.67 -0.42 0.15
N SER A 4 -16.42 -0.47 1.45
CA SER A 4 -16.95 0.48 2.43
C SER A 4 -16.08 0.50 3.69
N HIS A 5 -16.13 1.59 4.43
CA HIS A 5 -15.53 1.69 5.78
C HIS A 5 -16.37 0.99 6.86
N PHE A 6 -17.59 0.58 6.54
CA PHE A 6 -18.55 0.00 7.50
C PHE A 6 -18.75 -1.51 7.35
N GLY A 7 -18.07 -2.13 6.40
CA GLY A 7 -18.14 -3.57 6.13
C GLY A 7 -16.77 -4.16 5.86
N LEU A 8 -16.73 -5.48 5.76
CA LEU A 8 -15.50 -6.23 5.45
C LEU A 8 -15.48 -6.76 4.01
N THR A 9 -16.47 -6.41 3.18
CA THR A 9 -16.51 -6.84 1.78
C THR A 9 -15.64 -5.94 0.92
N GLY A 10 -15.13 -6.50 -0.17
CA GLY A 10 -14.15 -5.87 -1.02
C GLY A 10 -14.04 -6.51 -2.40
N ALA A 11 -12.93 -6.22 -3.07
CA ALA A 11 -12.47 -6.88 -4.27
C ALA A 11 -10.97 -7.18 -4.16
N ALA A 12 -10.57 -8.33 -4.69
CA ALA A 12 -9.18 -8.70 -4.95
C ALA A 12 -8.88 -8.48 -6.44
N ILE A 13 -7.68 -7.99 -6.75
CA ILE A 13 -7.19 -7.77 -8.10
C ILE A 13 -5.78 -8.35 -8.19
N SER A 14 -5.46 -9.01 -9.28
CA SER A 14 -4.13 -9.52 -9.59
C SER A 14 -3.81 -9.34 -11.07
N ILE A 15 -2.53 -9.48 -11.40
CA ILE A 15 -2.02 -9.44 -12.77
C ILE A 15 -1.25 -10.74 -13.03
N GLY A 16 -1.29 -11.21 -14.27
CA GLY A 16 -0.39 -12.24 -14.80
C GLY A 16 0.04 -11.88 -16.22
N GLU A 17 1.33 -12.05 -16.52
CA GLU A 17 1.95 -11.66 -17.78
C GLU A 17 3.27 -12.41 -18.01
N GLN A 18 3.47 -13.01 -19.18
CA GLN A 18 4.65 -13.85 -19.47
C GLN A 18 5.25 -13.58 -20.86
N PRO A 19 5.59 -12.32 -21.20
CA PRO A 19 5.87 -11.87 -22.57
C PRO A 19 7.03 -12.59 -23.24
N ILE A 20 8.08 -12.94 -22.47
CA ILE A 20 9.27 -13.59 -23.02
C ILE A 20 8.95 -15.01 -23.50
N LYS A 21 8.02 -15.71 -22.83
CA LYS A 21 7.63 -17.09 -23.19
C LYS A 21 6.97 -17.15 -24.57
N THR A 22 6.33 -16.06 -25.02
CA THR A 22 5.77 -15.95 -26.39
C THR A 22 6.82 -16.15 -27.50
N LEU A 23 8.09 -15.86 -27.21
CA LEU A 23 9.16 -16.07 -28.18
C LEU A 23 9.43 -17.55 -28.46
N LEU A 24 9.09 -18.43 -27.51
CA LEU A 24 9.14 -19.89 -27.64
C LEU A 24 7.78 -20.47 -28.02
N ASP A 25 6.76 -20.20 -27.20
CA ASP A 25 5.42 -20.74 -27.36
C ASP A 25 4.34 -19.69 -26.99
N PRO A 26 3.62 -19.11 -27.97
CA PRO A 26 2.55 -18.14 -27.73
C PRO A 26 1.36 -18.73 -26.96
N ALA A 27 1.11 -20.05 -27.10
CA ALA A 27 0.04 -20.74 -26.42
C ALA A 27 0.38 -20.97 -24.94
N ALA A 28 1.63 -21.34 -24.63
CA ALA A 28 2.11 -21.49 -23.26
C ALA A 28 2.10 -20.15 -22.51
N MET A 29 2.57 -19.07 -23.14
CA MET A 29 2.45 -17.72 -22.56
C MET A 29 1.01 -17.39 -22.19
N ALA A 30 0.05 -17.60 -23.09
CA ALA A 30 -1.35 -17.27 -22.84
C ALA A 30 -1.94 -18.05 -21.64
N ARG A 31 -1.56 -19.33 -21.49
CA ARG A 31 -1.97 -20.17 -20.35
C ARG A 31 -1.31 -19.71 -19.05
N LEU A 32 -0.01 -19.43 -19.08
CA LEU A 32 0.71 -18.93 -17.91
C LEU A 32 0.20 -17.56 -17.45
N CYS A 33 -0.18 -16.63 -18.34
CA CYS A 33 -0.78 -15.36 -17.92
C CYS A 33 -2.06 -15.57 -17.09
N VAL A 34 -2.87 -16.57 -17.43
CA VAL A 34 -4.04 -16.95 -16.61
C VAL A 34 -3.59 -17.58 -15.29
N GLY A 35 -2.63 -18.50 -15.36
CA GLY A 35 -2.06 -19.17 -14.21
C GLY A 35 -1.50 -18.22 -13.15
N GLU A 36 -0.62 -17.32 -13.57
CA GLU A 36 0.03 -16.32 -12.72
C GLU A 36 -0.98 -15.35 -12.13
N ALA A 37 -1.97 -14.89 -12.91
CA ALA A 37 -3.05 -14.07 -12.36
C ALA A 37 -3.79 -14.80 -11.22
N LEU A 38 -3.97 -16.12 -11.32
CA LEU A 38 -4.60 -16.91 -10.26
C LEU A 38 -3.67 -17.15 -9.07
N THR A 39 -2.39 -17.43 -9.28
CA THR A 39 -1.42 -17.63 -8.20
C THR A 39 -1.15 -16.35 -7.42
N ASN A 40 -1.14 -15.19 -8.08
CA ASN A 40 -1.11 -13.89 -7.40
C ASN A 40 -2.41 -13.61 -6.61
N MET A 41 -3.59 -13.97 -7.14
CA MET A 41 -4.87 -13.70 -6.48
C MET A 41 -5.12 -14.58 -5.25
N VAL A 42 -4.58 -15.79 -5.23
CA VAL A 42 -4.96 -16.85 -4.28
C VAL A 42 -4.79 -16.45 -2.82
N TRP A 43 -3.92 -15.49 -2.54
CA TRP A 43 -3.59 -15.00 -1.20
C TRP A 43 -4.66 -14.10 -0.57
N ALA A 44 -5.63 -13.61 -1.34
CA ALA A 44 -6.81 -12.93 -0.82
C ALA A 44 -8.01 -13.86 -0.80
N LYS A 45 -8.78 -13.91 0.30
CA LYS A 45 -10.02 -14.68 0.32
C LYS A 45 -11.01 -14.10 -0.70
N ILE A 46 -11.37 -14.87 -1.71
CA ILE A 46 -12.41 -14.50 -2.67
C ILE A 46 -13.68 -15.32 -2.46
N SER A 47 -14.77 -14.91 -3.10
CA SER A 47 -16.06 -15.59 -3.02
C SER A 47 -15.95 -17.03 -3.52
N LYS A 48 -15.60 -17.24 -4.80
CA LYS A 48 -15.35 -18.54 -5.44
C LYS A 48 -14.44 -18.35 -6.67
N LEU A 49 -13.70 -19.40 -7.05
CA LEU A 49 -12.87 -19.39 -8.26
C LEU A 49 -13.64 -18.96 -9.52
N LYS A 50 -14.85 -19.50 -9.73
CA LYS A 50 -15.71 -19.18 -10.89
C LYS A 50 -16.24 -17.75 -10.93
N ASP A 51 -16.13 -17.01 -9.82
CA ASP A 51 -16.58 -15.62 -9.74
C ASP A 51 -15.50 -14.66 -10.25
N ILE A 52 -14.28 -15.16 -10.52
CA ILE A 52 -13.21 -14.38 -11.13
C ILE A 52 -13.63 -13.98 -12.55
N LYS A 53 -13.41 -12.70 -12.82
CA LYS A 53 -13.52 -12.07 -14.13
C LYS A 53 -12.20 -11.43 -14.49
N CYS A 54 -11.96 -11.30 -15.79
CA CYS A 54 -10.69 -10.82 -16.28
C CYS A 54 -10.83 -9.76 -17.37
N SER A 55 -9.85 -8.86 -17.42
CA SER A 55 -9.57 -8.03 -18.57
C SER A 55 -8.35 -8.59 -19.32
N GLY A 56 -8.53 -8.93 -20.60
CA GLY A 56 -7.44 -9.37 -21.47
C GLY A 56 -6.90 -8.21 -22.32
N ASN A 57 -5.63 -7.84 -22.11
CA ASN A 57 -4.99 -6.76 -22.87
C ASN A 57 -3.89 -7.32 -23.78
N TRP A 58 -4.02 -7.11 -25.09
CA TRP A 58 -3.15 -7.69 -26.11
C TRP A 58 -2.23 -6.64 -26.72
N MET A 59 -0.92 -6.83 -26.59
CA MET A 59 0.10 -6.00 -27.24
C MET A 59 0.84 -6.88 -28.25
N TRP A 60 0.75 -6.55 -29.54
CA TRP A 60 1.29 -7.40 -30.59
C TRP A 60 1.78 -6.61 -31.80
N ALA A 61 2.76 -7.13 -32.54
CA ALA A 61 3.15 -6.62 -33.85
C ALA A 61 2.44 -7.37 -35.00
N ALA A 62 1.11 -7.46 -34.94
CA ALA A 62 0.32 -8.44 -35.71
C ALA A 62 0.44 -8.33 -37.25
N LYS A 63 0.88 -7.18 -37.76
CA LYS A 63 1.11 -6.95 -39.20
C LYS A 63 2.42 -7.55 -39.71
N LEU A 64 3.34 -7.95 -38.83
CA LEU A 64 4.59 -8.58 -39.24
C LEU A 64 4.35 -10.06 -39.62
N PRO A 65 5.15 -10.61 -40.55
CA PRO A 65 5.00 -12.00 -40.99
C PRO A 65 4.98 -12.99 -39.81
N GLY A 66 3.98 -13.87 -39.79
CA GLY A 66 3.81 -14.91 -38.77
C GLY A 66 3.15 -14.45 -37.46
N GLU A 67 3.23 -13.16 -37.11
CA GLU A 67 2.72 -12.66 -35.82
C GLU A 67 1.19 -12.79 -35.68
N GLY A 68 0.44 -12.58 -36.76
CA GLY A 68 -1.01 -12.79 -36.75
C GLY A 68 -1.43 -14.25 -36.46
N ALA A 69 -0.65 -15.24 -36.92
CA ALA A 69 -0.90 -16.64 -36.62
C ALA A 69 -0.59 -16.96 -35.15
N LYS A 70 0.54 -16.47 -34.63
CA LYS A 70 0.89 -16.63 -33.21
C LYS A 70 -0.13 -16.00 -32.26
N LEU A 71 -0.65 -14.82 -32.62
CA LEU A 71 -1.74 -14.18 -31.88
C LEU A 71 -3.00 -15.06 -31.85
N TYR A 72 -3.34 -15.68 -32.99
CA TYR A 72 -4.47 -16.60 -33.06
C TYR A 72 -4.26 -17.84 -32.17
N ASP A 73 -3.06 -18.45 -32.22
CA ASP A 73 -2.72 -19.61 -31.39
C ASP A 73 -2.81 -19.27 -29.89
N ALA A 74 -2.30 -18.11 -29.48
CA ALA A 74 -2.44 -17.58 -28.13
C ALA A 74 -3.91 -17.37 -27.73
N ALA A 75 -4.74 -16.82 -28.63
CA ALA A 75 -6.16 -16.60 -28.37
C ALA A 75 -6.95 -17.91 -28.23
N VAL A 76 -6.63 -18.92 -29.03
CA VAL A 76 -7.22 -20.26 -28.91
C VAL A 76 -6.81 -20.90 -27.57
N ALA A 77 -5.52 -20.86 -27.24
CA ALA A 77 -5.02 -21.37 -25.97
C ALA A 77 -5.67 -20.70 -24.76
N LEU A 78 -5.82 -19.37 -24.82
CA LEU A 78 -6.51 -18.59 -23.81
C LEU A 78 -7.97 -19.01 -23.66
N SER A 79 -8.70 -19.16 -24.78
CA SER A 79 -10.09 -19.60 -24.75
C SER A 79 -10.25 -20.96 -24.09
N ASN A 80 -9.34 -21.90 -24.37
CA ASN A 80 -9.36 -23.24 -23.80
C ASN A 80 -9.11 -23.21 -22.30
N ILE A 81 -8.02 -22.57 -21.83
CA ILE A 81 -7.70 -22.54 -20.40
C ILE A 81 -8.77 -21.81 -19.58
N LEU A 82 -9.37 -20.73 -20.08
CA LEU A 82 -10.47 -20.04 -19.39
C LEU A 82 -11.68 -20.97 -19.22
N THR A 83 -11.97 -21.77 -20.25
CA THR A 83 -13.06 -22.77 -20.22
C THR A 83 -12.76 -23.86 -19.20
N ASP A 84 -11.54 -24.39 -19.18
CA ASP A 84 -11.12 -25.45 -18.27
C ASP A 84 -11.15 -25.00 -16.80
N ILE A 85 -10.62 -23.80 -16.52
CA ILE A 85 -10.64 -23.19 -15.19
C ILE A 85 -12.06 -22.80 -14.78
N GLY A 86 -12.90 -22.40 -15.73
CA GLY A 86 -14.28 -21.96 -15.50
C GLY A 86 -14.38 -20.48 -15.12
N ILE A 87 -13.53 -19.64 -15.69
CA ILE A 87 -13.52 -18.18 -15.53
C ILE A 87 -13.71 -17.50 -16.90
N ALA A 88 -13.95 -16.18 -16.93
CA ALA A 88 -14.27 -15.50 -18.16
C ALA A 88 -13.59 -14.13 -18.28
N ILE A 89 -13.27 -13.75 -19.51
CA ILE A 89 -12.92 -12.38 -19.86
C ILE A 89 -14.20 -11.60 -20.15
N ASP A 90 -14.39 -10.47 -19.49
CA ASP A 90 -15.53 -9.56 -19.69
C ASP A 90 -15.11 -8.11 -20.00
N GLY A 91 -13.81 -7.86 -20.11
CA GLY A 91 -13.23 -6.61 -20.60
C GLY A 91 -11.90 -6.84 -21.33
N GLY A 92 -11.39 -5.83 -22.02
CA GLY A 92 -10.10 -5.95 -22.70
C GLY A 92 -9.84 -4.89 -23.74
N LYS A 93 -8.63 -4.92 -24.29
CA LYS A 93 -8.17 -4.03 -25.37
C LYS A 93 -7.06 -4.69 -26.17
N ASP A 94 -6.86 -4.23 -27.40
CA ASP A 94 -5.72 -4.59 -28.24
C ASP A 94 -4.90 -3.37 -28.69
N SER A 95 -3.60 -3.60 -28.90
CA SER A 95 -2.62 -2.70 -29.49
C SER A 95 -1.74 -3.50 -30.45
N LEU A 96 -2.04 -3.40 -31.75
CA LEU A 96 -1.52 -4.32 -32.79
C LEU A 96 -0.34 -3.77 -33.62
N SER A 97 0.30 -2.72 -33.16
CA SER A 97 1.43 -2.05 -33.84
C SER A 97 2.70 -1.96 -32.98
N MET A 98 2.99 -3.00 -32.19
CA MET A 98 4.14 -3.04 -31.27
C MET A 98 5.49 -3.31 -31.97
N ALA A 99 5.78 -2.53 -33.02
CA ALA A 99 7.03 -2.56 -33.75
C ALA A 99 7.45 -1.15 -34.18
N THR A 100 8.75 -0.89 -34.23
CA THR A 100 9.34 0.39 -34.63
C THR A 100 10.55 0.15 -35.52
N GLN A 101 10.72 0.99 -36.55
CA GLN A 101 11.96 1.02 -37.33
C GLN A 101 12.96 1.93 -36.62
N VAL A 102 14.15 1.40 -36.36
CA VAL A 102 15.25 2.13 -35.71
C VAL A 102 16.37 2.27 -36.72
N THR A 103 16.76 3.50 -37.00
CA THR A 103 17.91 3.81 -37.86
C THR A 103 19.08 4.21 -36.97
N ASP A 104 20.18 3.47 -37.06
CA ASP A 104 21.40 3.78 -36.33
C ASP A 104 22.13 5.02 -36.91
N PRO A 105 23.11 5.62 -36.19
CA PRO A 105 23.87 6.76 -36.70
C PRO A 105 24.67 6.49 -37.99
N SER A 106 24.88 5.22 -38.36
CA SER A 106 25.55 4.82 -39.60
C SER A 106 24.59 4.70 -40.79
N GLY A 107 23.28 4.88 -40.56
CA GLY A 107 22.23 4.81 -41.57
C GLY A 107 21.61 3.43 -41.76
N ASN A 108 22.01 2.41 -40.98
CA ASN A 108 21.38 1.10 -41.05
C ASN A 108 20.04 1.14 -40.35
N THR A 109 19.00 0.61 -40.99
CA THR A 109 17.66 0.55 -40.41
C THR A 109 17.30 -0.89 -40.07
N GLU A 110 16.91 -1.13 -38.83
CA GLU A 110 16.40 -2.40 -38.34
C GLU A 110 14.98 -2.27 -37.79
N THR A 111 14.24 -3.38 -37.74
CA THR A 111 12.92 -3.42 -37.11
C THR A 111 13.05 -4.00 -35.71
N VAL A 112 12.77 -3.19 -34.70
CA VAL A 112 12.65 -3.63 -33.31
C VAL A 112 11.18 -3.87 -33.02
N LYS A 113 10.84 -5.06 -32.51
CA LYS A 113 9.46 -5.41 -32.14
C LYS A 113 9.41 -5.93 -30.71
N SER A 114 8.31 -5.66 -30.01
CA SER A 114 8.01 -6.32 -28.75
C SER A 114 7.68 -7.80 -28.99
N PRO A 115 7.94 -8.69 -28.02
CA PRO A 115 7.25 -9.97 -27.97
C PRO A 115 5.74 -9.77 -28.03
N GLY A 116 5.00 -10.76 -28.54
CA GLY A 116 3.55 -10.76 -28.35
C GLY A 116 3.24 -10.89 -26.86
N THR A 117 2.40 -10.02 -26.33
CA THR A 117 2.14 -9.95 -24.89
C THR A 117 0.66 -9.95 -24.63
N LEU A 118 0.22 -10.88 -23.77
CA LEU A 118 -1.07 -10.82 -23.10
C LEU A 118 -0.82 -10.38 -21.66
N VAL A 119 -1.51 -9.32 -21.22
CA VAL A 119 -1.61 -8.98 -19.80
C VAL A 119 -3.00 -9.33 -19.33
N MET A 120 -3.07 -10.25 -18.37
CA MET A 120 -4.31 -10.68 -17.74
C MET A 120 -4.50 -9.91 -16.43
N SER A 121 -5.54 -9.09 -16.35
CA SER A 121 -5.95 -8.48 -15.07
C SER A 121 -7.16 -9.22 -14.54
N ALA A 122 -7.00 -9.99 -13.46
CA ALA A 122 -8.08 -10.74 -12.85
C ALA A 122 -8.66 -9.98 -11.65
N TYR A 123 -9.97 -10.05 -11.45
CA TYR A 123 -10.66 -9.45 -10.31
C TYR A 123 -11.82 -10.32 -9.82
N ALA A 124 -12.03 -10.32 -8.50
CA ALA A 124 -13.12 -11.04 -7.86
C ALA A 124 -13.59 -10.35 -6.59
N THR A 125 -14.84 -10.60 -6.21
CA THR A 125 -15.38 -10.14 -4.93
C THR A 125 -14.68 -10.85 -3.77
N CYS A 126 -14.28 -10.05 -2.79
CA CYS A 126 -13.65 -10.49 -1.55
C CYS A 126 -14.69 -10.39 -0.41
N PRO A 127 -15.17 -11.51 0.16
CA PRO A 127 -16.18 -11.47 1.22
C PRO A 127 -15.63 -10.96 2.56
N ASP A 128 -14.31 -11.01 2.75
CA ASP A 128 -13.65 -10.60 3.99
C ASP A 128 -12.23 -10.09 3.71
N ILE A 129 -12.07 -8.77 3.67
CA ILE A 129 -10.80 -8.07 3.42
C ILE A 129 -9.76 -8.27 4.54
N THR A 130 -10.14 -8.86 5.67
CA THR A 130 -9.21 -9.18 6.76
C THR A 130 -8.52 -10.53 6.56
N LYS A 131 -9.03 -11.35 5.63
CA LYS A 131 -8.47 -12.66 5.28
C LYS A 131 -7.58 -12.54 4.04
N VAL A 132 -6.49 -11.81 4.20
CA VAL A 132 -5.45 -11.62 3.18
C VAL A 132 -4.12 -12.12 3.75
N ILE A 133 -3.43 -12.94 2.96
CA ILE A 133 -2.09 -13.42 3.23
C ILE A 133 -1.11 -12.58 2.42
N THR A 134 0.03 -12.30 3.04
CA THR A 134 1.12 -11.52 2.45
C THR A 134 2.42 -12.34 2.49
N PRO A 135 3.47 -11.95 1.74
CA PRO A 135 4.73 -12.69 1.74
C PRO A 135 5.55 -12.61 3.03
N ASP A 136 5.32 -11.61 3.89
CA ASP A 136 6.14 -11.42 5.09
C ASP A 136 5.98 -12.57 6.08
N ILE A 137 7.08 -13.27 6.33
CA ILE A 137 7.17 -14.36 7.30
C ILE A 137 6.79 -13.85 8.70
N LYS A 138 5.74 -14.43 9.28
CA LYS A 138 5.12 -13.94 10.53
C LYS A 138 5.77 -14.51 11.78
N LYS A 139 6.33 -15.72 11.72
CA LYS A 139 6.84 -16.43 12.92
C LYS A 139 8.25 -17.01 12.74
N PRO A 140 9.26 -16.16 12.46
CA PRO A 140 10.63 -16.62 12.26
C PRO A 140 11.16 -17.44 13.45
N GLY A 141 11.69 -18.64 13.15
CA GLY A 141 12.19 -19.60 14.14
C GLY A 141 11.13 -20.51 14.76
N LYS A 142 9.85 -20.35 14.40
CA LYS A 142 8.71 -21.13 14.93
C LYS A 142 7.82 -21.70 13.83
N SER A 143 8.11 -21.43 12.56
CA SER A 143 7.30 -21.84 11.41
C SER A 143 8.10 -22.65 10.40
N ARG A 144 7.36 -23.30 9.50
CA ARG A 144 7.88 -24.13 8.40
C ARG A 144 7.37 -23.57 7.07
N LEU A 145 8.15 -23.83 6.02
CA LEU A 145 7.75 -23.52 4.64
C LEU A 145 7.41 -24.82 3.89
N LEU A 146 6.31 -24.77 3.15
CA LEU A 146 5.85 -25.81 2.24
C LEU A 146 5.75 -25.23 0.84
N TYR A 147 6.10 -26.03 -0.15
CA TYR A 147 6.12 -25.70 -1.56
C TYR A 147 5.15 -26.60 -2.34
N ILE A 148 4.33 -25.99 -3.18
CA ILE A 148 3.43 -26.64 -4.14
C ILE A 148 3.99 -26.36 -5.52
N ASP A 149 4.51 -27.39 -6.17
CA ASP A 149 4.99 -27.33 -7.55
C ASP A 149 3.84 -27.67 -8.52
N LEU A 150 3.38 -26.69 -9.29
CA LEU A 150 2.34 -26.89 -10.30
C LEU A 150 2.94 -27.26 -11.67
N GLY A 151 4.27 -27.14 -11.83
CA GLY A 151 5.01 -27.64 -13.00
C GLY A 151 5.27 -29.15 -12.95
N ASN A 152 4.94 -29.81 -11.83
CA ASN A 152 5.04 -31.25 -11.64
C ASN A 152 6.42 -31.83 -11.99
N GLY A 153 7.48 -31.14 -11.56
CA GLY A 153 8.87 -31.55 -11.74
C GLY A 153 9.45 -31.33 -13.13
N LYS A 154 8.74 -30.70 -14.06
CA LYS A 154 9.25 -30.40 -15.41
C LYS A 154 10.38 -29.39 -15.43
N ASN A 155 10.35 -28.43 -14.48
CA ASN A 155 11.40 -27.45 -14.22
C ASN A 155 11.97 -26.74 -15.48
N ARG A 156 11.09 -26.33 -16.41
CA ARG A 156 11.51 -25.75 -17.69
C ARG A 156 12.10 -24.35 -17.53
N LEU A 157 13.23 -24.09 -18.21
CA LEU A 157 13.99 -22.83 -18.14
C LEU A 157 13.82 -21.91 -19.36
N GLY A 158 13.08 -22.32 -20.39
CA GLY A 158 12.85 -21.50 -21.58
C GLY A 158 12.07 -20.22 -21.25
N GLY A 159 12.58 -19.09 -21.72
CA GLY A 159 12.02 -17.77 -21.49
C GLY A 159 12.15 -17.27 -20.05
N SER A 160 12.98 -17.93 -19.22
CA SER A 160 13.19 -17.54 -17.83
C SER A 160 14.06 -16.29 -17.67
N SER A 161 13.94 -15.63 -16.52
CA SER A 161 14.84 -14.56 -16.09
C SER A 161 16.30 -15.03 -16.06
N LEU A 162 16.55 -16.28 -15.64
CA LEU A 162 17.88 -16.90 -15.69
C LEU A 162 18.41 -16.93 -17.12
N ALA A 163 17.64 -17.46 -18.08
CA ALA A 163 18.07 -17.49 -19.48
C ALA A 163 18.33 -16.07 -20.00
N GLN A 164 17.44 -15.12 -19.68
CA GLN A 164 17.52 -13.73 -20.12
C GLN A 164 18.81 -13.04 -19.66
N VAL A 165 19.20 -13.16 -18.38
CA VAL A 165 20.44 -12.52 -17.87
C VAL A 165 21.71 -13.12 -18.47
N PHE A 166 21.63 -14.33 -19.04
CA PHE A 166 22.70 -14.95 -19.82
C PHE A 166 22.56 -14.74 -21.34
N ASN A 167 21.73 -13.80 -21.78
CA ASN A 167 21.45 -13.50 -23.20
C ASN A 167 20.99 -14.74 -23.99
N GLN A 168 20.23 -15.62 -23.34
CA GLN A 168 19.67 -16.82 -23.93
C GLN A 168 18.14 -16.77 -23.86
N LEU A 169 17.51 -17.52 -24.76
CA LEU A 169 16.07 -17.78 -24.69
C LEU A 169 15.77 -19.12 -24.00
N GLY A 170 16.70 -20.08 -24.02
CA GLY A 170 16.43 -21.47 -23.62
C GLY A 170 15.69 -22.25 -24.71
N ASP A 171 15.10 -23.38 -24.34
CA ASP A 171 14.50 -24.35 -25.28
C ASP A 171 13.00 -24.54 -25.05
N GLU A 172 12.62 -25.11 -23.90
CA GLU A 172 11.21 -25.40 -23.58
C GLU A 172 10.63 -24.37 -22.59
N SER A 173 9.49 -23.77 -22.92
CA SER A 173 8.79 -22.83 -22.04
C SER A 173 8.07 -23.56 -20.89
N PRO A 174 8.01 -23.00 -19.66
CA PRO A 174 7.03 -23.41 -18.68
C PRO A 174 5.60 -23.27 -19.24
N ASP A 175 4.64 -23.99 -18.65
CA ASP A 175 3.26 -24.06 -19.12
C ASP A 175 2.28 -24.59 -18.04
N VAL A 176 0.98 -24.44 -18.28
CA VAL A 176 -0.09 -25.02 -17.48
C VAL A 176 -0.52 -26.36 -18.06
N ASP A 177 0.20 -27.42 -17.68
CA ASP A 177 -0.06 -28.78 -18.17
C ASP A 177 -1.29 -29.44 -17.52
N ASP A 178 -1.58 -29.13 -16.26
CA ASP A 178 -2.73 -29.65 -15.50
C ASP A 178 -3.55 -28.51 -14.90
N SER A 179 -4.57 -28.08 -15.66
CA SER A 179 -5.51 -27.04 -15.22
C SER A 179 -6.36 -27.48 -14.02
N GLU A 180 -6.61 -28.78 -13.85
CA GLU A 180 -7.34 -29.31 -12.68
C GLU A 180 -6.47 -29.29 -11.42
N LEU A 181 -5.17 -29.54 -11.52
CA LEU A 181 -4.24 -29.32 -10.41
C LEU A 181 -4.23 -27.85 -9.98
N LEU A 182 -4.16 -26.90 -10.92
CA LEU A 182 -4.23 -25.47 -10.61
C LEU A 182 -5.53 -25.11 -9.87
N LYS A 183 -6.69 -25.63 -10.31
CA LYS A 183 -7.98 -25.42 -9.63
C LYS A 183 -7.99 -26.00 -8.22
N ARG A 184 -7.46 -27.21 -8.04
CA ARG A 184 -7.43 -27.89 -6.72
C ARG A 184 -6.48 -27.16 -5.77
N ALA A 185 -5.31 -26.72 -6.25
CA ALA A 185 -4.37 -25.92 -5.46
C ALA A 185 -4.99 -24.58 -5.05
N PHE A 186 -5.58 -23.84 -5.97
CA PHE A 186 -6.26 -22.57 -5.69
C PHE A 186 -7.34 -22.73 -4.61
N ASN A 187 -8.24 -23.69 -4.78
CA ASN A 187 -9.32 -23.93 -3.83
C ASN A 187 -8.82 -24.42 -2.46
N SER A 188 -7.75 -25.21 -2.43
CA SER A 188 -7.13 -25.67 -1.18
C SER A 188 -6.53 -24.49 -0.40
N VAL A 189 -5.80 -23.60 -1.06
CA VAL A 189 -5.26 -22.40 -0.40
C VAL A 189 -6.39 -21.48 0.07
N GLN A 190 -7.45 -21.28 -0.73
CA GLN A 190 -8.64 -20.53 -0.33
C GLN A 190 -9.36 -21.13 0.89
N GLN A 191 -9.29 -22.45 1.08
CA GLN A 191 -9.78 -23.13 2.28
C GLN A 191 -8.85 -22.88 3.47
N LEU A 192 -7.54 -23.09 3.28
CA LEU A 192 -6.52 -22.89 4.32
C LEU A 192 -6.54 -21.46 4.88
N ILE A 193 -6.74 -20.44 4.02
CA ILE A 193 -6.92 -19.04 4.42
C ILE A 193 -8.21 -18.87 5.22
N SER A 194 -9.32 -19.46 4.75
CA SER A 194 -10.61 -19.35 5.44
C SER A 194 -10.57 -19.91 6.86
N GLU A 195 -9.78 -20.97 7.06
CA GLU A 195 -9.58 -21.67 8.33
C GLU A 195 -8.43 -21.11 9.19
N GLY A 196 -7.70 -20.09 8.71
CA GLY A 196 -6.60 -19.47 9.45
C GLY A 196 -5.39 -20.39 9.67
N LEU A 197 -5.13 -21.28 8.70
CA LEU A 197 -4.05 -22.28 8.77
C LEU A 197 -2.74 -21.81 8.12
N VAL A 198 -2.79 -20.73 7.34
CA VAL A 198 -1.63 -20.12 6.65
C VAL A 198 -1.27 -18.81 7.34
N LEU A 199 0.02 -18.55 7.49
CA LEU A 199 0.54 -17.32 8.09
C LEU A 199 1.02 -16.30 7.04
N SER A 200 1.78 -16.78 6.07
CA SER A 200 2.34 -16.01 4.95
C SER A 200 2.41 -16.92 3.72
N GLY A 201 2.59 -16.32 2.55
CA GLY A 201 2.78 -17.06 1.32
C GLY A 201 3.06 -16.17 0.12
N HIS A 202 3.67 -16.76 -0.91
CA HIS A 202 4.07 -16.11 -2.15
C HIS A 202 4.07 -17.16 -3.27
N ASP A 203 3.62 -16.79 -4.46
CA ASP A 203 3.73 -17.62 -5.66
C ASP A 203 5.11 -17.59 -6.33
N ARG A 204 5.31 -18.53 -7.24
CA ARG A 204 6.48 -18.63 -8.11
C ARG A 204 6.17 -18.02 -9.47
N SER A 205 6.95 -17.02 -9.86
CA SER A 205 6.89 -16.34 -11.16
C SER A 205 8.32 -16.05 -11.64
N ASP A 206 8.65 -14.80 -11.98
CA ASP A 206 9.96 -14.40 -12.48
C ASP A 206 11.09 -14.66 -11.48
N GLY A 207 12.16 -15.28 -11.96
CA GLY A 207 13.31 -15.73 -11.18
C GLY A 207 13.11 -17.05 -10.43
N GLY A 208 11.89 -17.61 -10.44
CA GLY A 208 11.60 -18.94 -9.94
C GLY A 208 11.54 -19.04 -8.41
N LEU A 209 11.67 -20.27 -7.90
CA LEU A 209 11.49 -20.59 -6.49
C LEU A 209 12.47 -19.82 -5.58
N ILE A 210 13.69 -19.58 -6.05
CA ILE A 210 14.67 -18.81 -5.27
C ILE A 210 14.21 -17.38 -5.01
N THR A 211 13.66 -16.69 -6.02
CA THR A 211 13.14 -15.33 -5.85
C THR A 211 11.97 -15.32 -4.87
N THR A 212 11.01 -16.23 -5.01
CA THR A 212 9.88 -16.39 -4.07
C THR A 212 10.36 -16.51 -2.62
N LEU A 213 11.36 -17.37 -2.37
CA LEU A 213 11.90 -17.60 -1.03
C LEU A 213 12.64 -16.38 -0.47
N LEU A 214 13.41 -15.70 -1.31
CA LEU A 214 14.14 -14.49 -0.95
C LEU A 214 13.18 -13.35 -0.61
N GLU A 215 12.17 -13.10 -1.43
CA GLU A 215 11.19 -12.04 -1.19
C GLU A 215 10.35 -12.28 0.06
N MET A 216 9.98 -13.53 0.35
CA MET A 216 9.35 -13.87 1.64
C MET A 216 10.27 -13.57 2.84
N ALA A 217 11.58 -13.84 2.72
CA ALA A 217 12.56 -13.56 3.76
C ALA A 217 12.81 -12.05 3.93
N PHE A 218 12.87 -11.30 2.82
CA PHE A 218 13.01 -9.84 2.80
C PHE A 218 11.82 -9.18 3.47
N ALA A 219 10.61 -9.56 3.08
CA ALA A 219 9.36 -9.03 3.63
C ALA A 219 9.21 -9.36 5.12
N GLY A 220 9.64 -10.55 5.55
CA GLY A 220 9.65 -10.96 6.96
C GLY A 220 10.82 -10.43 7.80
N ASP A 221 11.75 -9.68 7.19
CA ASP A 221 13.00 -9.21 7.79
C ASP A 221 13.74 -10.30 8.60
N CYS A 222 13.83 -11.50 8.03
CA CYS A 222 14.33 -12.69 8.72
C CYS A 222 15.20 -13.58 7.82
N GLY A 223 15.65 -14.73 8.31
CA GLY A 223 16.36 -15.72 7.50
C GLY A 223 15.54 -16.99 7.28
N ILE A 224 16.06 -17.87 6.41
CA ILE A 224 15.46 -19.16 6.07
C ILE A 224 16.52 -20.26 6.01
N LYS A 225 16.10 -21.49 6.31
CA LYS A 225 16.88 -22.71 6.12
C LYS A 225 16.07 -23.71 5.31
N ILE A 226 16.47 -23.88 4.05
CA ILE A 226 15.76 -24.64 3.03
C ILE A 226 16.62 -25.79 2.55
N ASP A 227 16.00 -26.93 2.27
CA ASP A 227 16.61 -28.10 1.63
C ASP A 227 15.63 -28.60 0.56
N ILE A 228 15.99 -28.37 -0.70
CA ILE A 228 15.23 -28.77 -1.88
C ILE A 228 15.82 -30.07 -2.40
N SER A 229 14.96 -30.93 -2.94
CA SER A 229 15.38 -32.18 -3.56
C SER A 229 14.90 -32.19 -5.00
N GLY A 230 15.76 -32.64 -5.90
CA GLY A 230 15.48 -32.63 -7.33
C GLY A 230 16.62 -33.26 -8.14
N GLU A 231 16.45 -33.28 -9.45
CA GLU A 231 17.45 -33.82 -10.37
C GLU A 231 18.53 -32.76 -10.69
N ASP A 232 18.11 -31.56 -11.08
CA ASP A 232 19.00 -30.44 -11.41
C ASP A 232 18.75 -29.24 -10.49
N GLU A 233 19.84 -28.67 -9.98
CA GLU A 233 19.82 -27.56 -9.01
C GLU A 233 19.29 -26.27 -9.63
N LEU A 234 19.76 -25.92 -10.83
CA LEU A 234 19.42 -24.67 -11.50
C LEU A 234 17.97 -24.72 -11.96
N GLU A 235 17.55 -25.81 -12.59
CA GLU A 235 16.16 -26.00 -13.03
C GLU A 235 15.20 -25.96 -11.84
N SER A 236 15.54 -26.61 -10.72
CA SER A 236 14.67 -26.62 -9.52
C SER A 236 14.53 -25.24 -8.87
N LEU A 237 15.57 -24.42 -8.90
CA LEU A 237 15.58 -23.10 -8.25
C LEU A 237 15.04 -21.98 -9.15
N PHE A 238 15.33 -22.03 -10.45
CA PHE A 238 15.09 -20.93 -11.39
C PHE A 238 14.01 -21.20 -12.44
N SER A 239 13.42 -22.39 -12.48
CA SER A 239 12.25 -22.61 -13.33
C SER A 239 11.08 -21.74 -12.90
N GLU A 240 10.43 -21.14 -13.89
CA GLU A 240 9.31 -20.20 -13.72
C GLU A 240 7.98 -20.86 -14.10
N GLU A 241 7.90 -22.15 -13.79
CA GLU A 241 6.65 -22.90 -13.74
C GLU A 241 5.74 -22.29 -12.65
N LEU A 242 4.43 -22.52 -12.72
CA LEU A 242 3.55 -22.05 -11.65
C LEU A 242 3.86 -22.78 -10.33
N GLY A 243 3.75 -22.08 -9.20
CA GLY A 243 4.01 -22.68 -7.89
C GLY A 243 3.63 -21.77 -6.74
N LEU A 244 3.55 -22.33 -5.54
CA LEU A 244 3.18 -21.59 -4.31
C LEU A 244 4.08 -22.01 -3.15
N VAL A 245 4.59 -21.05 -2.38
CA VAL A 245 5.26 -21.27 -1.10
C VAL A 245 4.40 -20.71 0.02
N MET A 246 4.24 -21.46 1.11
CA MET A 246 3.41 -21.05 2.24
C MET A 246 4.01 -21.36 3.61
N GLU A 247 3.84 -20.43 4.54
CA GLU A 247 4.26 -20.52 5.94
C GLU A 247 3.12 -21.05 6.81
N TYR A 248 3.43 -22.03 7.66
CA TYR A 248 2.55 -22.54 8.71
C TYR A 248 3.33 -22.90 9.97
N THR A 249 2.66 -22.93 11.12
CA THR A 249 3.27 -23.41 12.37
C THR A 249 3.15 -24.92 12.52
N SER A 250 4.06 -25.51 13.30
CA SER A 250 4.12 -26.98 13.46
C SER A 250 2.83 -27.59 14.03
N ASP A 251 2.07 -26.83 14.85
CA ASP A 251 0.77 -27.26 15.38
C ASP A 251 -0.35 -27.30 14.32
N LYS A 252 -0.18 -26.61 13.18
CA LYS A 252 -1.13 -26.61 12.06
C LYS A 252 -0.79 -27.63 10.98
N LYS A 253 0.35 -28.32 11.11
CA LYS A 253 0.89 -29.23 10.09
C LYS A 253 -0.15 -30.24 9.60
N ASP A 254 -0.75 -31.00 10.51
CA ASP A 254 -1.61 -32.12 10.14
C ASP A 254 -2.88 -31.65 9.41
N ALA A 255 -3.46 -30.53 9.86
CA ALA A 255 -4.61 -29.90 9.19
C ALA A 255 -4.28 -29.39 7.79
N VAL A 256 -3.12 -28.72 7.62
CA VAL A 256 -2.64 -28.26 6.31
C VAL A 256 -2.43 -29.44 5.36
N HIS A 257 -1.74 -30.49 5.83
CA HIS A 257 -1.44 -31.68 5.04
C HIS A 257 -2.71 -32.46 4.68
N GLU A 258 -3.67 -32.57 5.59
CA GLU A 258 -4.94 -33.24 5.33
C GLU A 258 -5.72 -32.56 4.20
N ILE A 259 -5.82 -31.23 4.22
CA ILE A 259 -6.54 -30.46 3.18
C ILE A 259 -5.89 -30.68 1.81
N LEU A 260 -4.56 -30.53 1.71
CA LEU A 260 -3.83 -30.70 0.46
C LEU A 260 -3.92 -32.15 -0.05
N ASN A 261 -3.73 -33.15 0.82
CA ASN A 261 -3.82 -34.57 0.45
C ASN A 261 -5.23 -34.97 0.00
N LYS A 262 -6.27 -34.50 0.69
CA LYS A 262 -7.66 -34.76 0.32
C LYS A 262 -8.01 -34.16 -1.04
N ALA A 263 -7.45 -32.99 -1.34
CA ALA A 263 -7.55 -32.38 -2.66
C ALA A 263 -6.58 -32.97 -3.67
N SER A 264 -5.73 -33.94 -3.30
CA SER A 264 -4.68 -34.56 -4.12
C SER A 264 -3.66 -33.55 -4.70
N VAL A 265 -3.40 -32.46 -3.98
CA VAL A 265 -2.41 -31.44 -4.36
C VAL A 265 -1.03 -31.90 -3.85
N PRO A 266 -0.04 -32.16 -4.73
CA PRO A 266 1.29 -32.54 -4.32
C PRO A 266 1.99 -31.36 -3.64
N PHE A 267 2.79 -31.66 -2.61
CA PHE A 267 3.56 -30.65 -1.89
C PHE A 267 4.83 -31.24 -1.29
N GLN A 268 5.80 -30.36 -1.04
CA GLN A 268 7.04 -30.67 -0.33
C GLN A 268 7.20 -29.73 0.86
N VAL A 269 7.58 -30.26 2.02
CA VAL A 269 8.02 -29.40 3.13
C VAL A 269 9.50 -29.11 2.95
N ILE A 270 9.82 -27.90 2.49
CA ILE A 270 11.16 -27.50 2.03
C ILE A 270 12.06 -26.94 3.13
N GLY A 271 11.52 -26.58 4.29
CA GLY A 271 12.39 -26.12 5.38
C GLY A 271 11.68 -25.34 6.48
N GLY A 272 12.44 -24.46 7.12
CA GLY A 272 11.98 -23.63 8.24
C GLY A 272 12.56 -22.23 8.21
N THR A 273 11.89 -21.35 8.94
CA THR A 273 12.27 -19.94 9.08
C THR A 273 13.19 -19.77 10.28
N ILE A 274 14.07 -18.77 10.27
CA ILE A 274 14.99 -18.49 11.37
C ILE A 274 15.03 -16.98 11.67
N ARG A 275 15.27 -16.62 12.93
CA ARG A 275 15.36 -15.21 13.35
C ARG A 275 16.65 -14.53 12.88
N ASN A 276 17.74 -15.30 12.80
CA ASN A 276 18.99 -14.77 12.25
C ASN A 276 18.78 -14.46 10.76
N LYS A 277 19.24 -13.30 10.30
CA LYS A 277 19.09 -12.79 8.93
C LYS A 277 20.06 -13.51 7.96
N GLN A 278 20.03 -14.83 7.95
CA GLN A 278 20.85 -15.67 7.07
C GLN A 278 19.95 -16.48 6.13
N ILE A 279 20.28 -16.49 4.84
CA ILE A 279 19.64 -17.34 3.84
C ILE A 279 20.51 -18.58 3.65
N LYS A 280 19.98 -19.75 4.00
CA LYS A 280 20.65 -21.04 3.81
C LYS A 280 19.81 -21.93 2.91
N ILE A 281 20.29 -22.20 1.71
CA ILE A 281 19.66 -23.12 0.78
C ILE A 281 20.58 -24.31 0.55
N ARG A 282 20.00 -25.50 0.67
CA ARG A 282 20.61 -26.76 0.31
C ARG A 282 19.87 -27.41 -0.85
N PHE A 283 20.61 -28.11 -1.68
CA PHE A 283 20.09 -28.95 -2.73
C PHE A 283 20.60 -30.38 -2.53
N ASN A 284 19.70 -31.33 -2.38
CA ASN A 284 20.01 -32.73 -2.05
C ASN A 284 20.96 -32.84 -0.83
N GLY A 285 20.77 -31.98 0.18
CA GLY A 285 21.59 -31.90 1.38
C GLY A 285 22.92 -31.14 1.25
N ASN A 286 23.36 -30.77 0.04
CA ASN A 286 24.56 -29.98 -0.19
C ASN A 286 24.25 -28.47 -0.11
N GLU A 287 25.12 -27.68 0.49
CA GLU A 287 24.94 -26.22 0.60
C GLU A 287 25.23 -25.54 -0.74
N VAL A 288 24.24 -24.79 -1.25
CA VAL A 288 24.31 -24.09 -2.55
C VAL A 288 24.22 -22.57 -2.38
N LEU A 289 23.61 -22.10 -1.28
CA LEU A 289 23.60 -20.68 -0.91
C LEU A 289 23.70 -20.55 0.62
N ASN A 290 24.58 -19.67 1.09
CA ASN A 290 24.72 -19.33 2.50
C ASN A 290 25.17 -17.89 2.65
N GLU A 291 24.23 -16.97 2.45
CA GLU A 291 24.49 -15.54 2.40
C GLU A 291 23.68 -14.80 3.46
N GLU A 292 24.15 -13.59 3.77
CA GLU A 292 23.46 -12.66 4.65
C GLU A 292 22.23 -12.08 3.91
N MET A 293 21.06 -12.07 4.57
CA MET A 293 19.80 -11.71 3.91
C MET A 293 19.81 -10.25 3.45
N THR A 294 20.38 -9.35 4.26
CA THR A 294 20.44 -7.92 3.94
C THR A 294 21.29 -7.67 2.70
N SER A 295 22.42 -8.37 2.53
CA SER A 295 23.24 -8.32 1.31
C SER A 295 22.44 -8.71 0.05
N LEU A 296 21.65 -9.79 0.13
CA LEU A 296 20.80 -10.21 -0.99
C LEU A 296 19.66 -9.23 -1.28
N ARG A 297 19.06 -8.65 -0.24
CA ARG A 297 18.04 -7.61 -0.38
C ARG A 297 18.63 -6.34 -1.00
N ASP A 298 19.80 -5.90 -0.56
CA ASP A 298 20.50 -4.74 -1.12
C ASP A 298 20.83 -4.93 -2.61
N MET A 299 21.13 -6.17 -3.04
CA MET A 299 21.30 -6.52 -4.46
C MET A 299 19.97 -6.46 -5.23
N TRP A 300 18.88 -6.98 -4.66
CA TRP A 300 17.55 -6.93 -5.25
C TRP A 300 17.02 -5.48 -5.39
N GLU A 301 17.30 -4.61 -4.42
CA GLU A 301 16.89 -3.19 -4.43
C GLU A 301 17.74 -2.30 -5.37
N GLU A 302 18.88 -2.77 -5.89
CA GLU A 302 19.85 -1.96 -6.65
C GLU A 302 19.22 -1.28 -7.87
N THR A 303 18.36 -1.97 -8.62
CA THR A 303 17.70 -1.37 -9.79
C THR A 303 16.80 -0.20 -9.38
N SER A 304 16.01 -0.35 -8.31
CA SER A 304 15.16 0.73 -7.80
C SER A 304 16.01 1.91 -7.34
N TYR A 305 17.11 1.65 -6.63
CA TYR A 305 18.05 2.67 -6.20
C TYR A 305 18.62 3.48 -7.38
N GLN A 306 19.10 2.82 -8.44
CA GLN A 306 19.63 3.50 -9.62
C GLN A 306 18.57 4.32 -10.37
N LEU A 307 17.33 3.81 -10.46
CA LEU A 307 16.23 4.54 -11.07
C LEU A 307 15.83 5.77 -10.23
N GLU A 308 15.80 5.65 -8.90
CA GLU A 308 15.48 6.76 -8.02
C GLU A 308 16.51 7.90 -8.09
N LEU A 309 17.80 7.58 -8.24
CA LEU A 309 18.86 8.58 -8.45
C LEU A 309 18.63 9.46 -9.70
N LEU A 310 17.87 8.98 -10.69
CA LEU A 310 17.55 9.73 -11.91
C LEU A 310 16.34 10.67 -11.76
N GLN A 311 15.51 10.47 -10.74
CA GLN A 311 14.21 11.16 -10.63
C GLN A 311 13.97 11.89 -9.31
N ALA A 312 14.76 11.64 -8.26
CA ALA A 312 14.63 12.22 -6.94
C ALA A 312 15.92 12.90 -6.47
N ASN A 313 15.88 13.60 -5.34
CA ASN A 313 17.07 14.17 -4.71
C ASN A 313 18.05 13.04 -4.29
N PRO A 314 19.27 12.97 -4.86
CA PRO A 314 20.22 11.90 -4.58
C PRO A 314 20.55 11.73 -3.09
N ASP A 315 20.59 12.82 -2.32
CA ASP A 315 20.86 12.76 -0.88
C ASP A 315 19.76 12.01 -0.10
N CYS A 316 18.51 12.10 -0.56
CA CYS A 316 17.39 11.35 0.02
C CYS A 316 17.48 9.87 -0.38
N VAL A 317 17.76 9.60 -1.66
CA VAL A 317 17.91 8.22 -2.18
C VAL A 317 19.03 7.48 -1.43
N ASP A 318 20.17 8.12 -1.22
CA ASP A 318 21.30 7.58 -0.45
C ASP A 318 20.96 7.34 1.02
N GLN A 319 20.16 8.22 1.62
CA GLN A 319 19.69 8.05 3.00
C GLN A 319 18.74 6.85 3.12
N GLU A 320 17.82 6.68 2.17
CA GLU A 320 16.88 5.55 2.16
C GLU A 320 17.60 4.22 2.02
N ARG A 321 18.57 4.11 1.11
CA ARG A 321 19.38 2.90 0.98
C ARG A 321 20.07 2.53 2.30
N LYS A 322 20.73 3.50 2.95
CA LYS A 322 21.42 3.28 4.24
C LYS A 322 20.46 2.91 5.36
N ALA A 323 19.26 3.51 5.37
CA ALA A 323 18.23 3.22 6.35
C ALA A 323 17.66 1.81 6.16
N ASN A 324 17.37 1.39 4.93
CA ASN A 324 16.79 0.08 4.61
C ASN A 324 17.69 -1.08 5.05
N SER A 325 19.00 -1.01 4.84
CA SER A 325 19.93 -2.07 5.25
C SER A 325 19.90 -2.34 6.77
N ASN A 326 19.51 -1.35 7.59
CA ASN A 326 19.45 -1.46 9.05
C ASN A 326 18.04 -1.36 9.64
N ARG A 327 16.99 -1.43 8.80
CA ARG A 327 15.61 -1.32 9.26
C ARG A 327 15.26 -2.41 10.28
N THR A 328 14.37 -2.04 11.20
CA THR A 328 13.75 -2.96 12.15
C THR A 328 12.23 -2.76 12.14
N ALA A 329 11.49 -3.66 12.80
CA ALA A 329 10.04 -3.48 12.94
C ALA A 329 9.73 -2.17 13.71
N PRO A 330 8.81 -1.32 13.21
CA PRO A 330 8.44 -0.09 13.90
C PRO A 330 7.92 -0.34 15.31
N GLY A 331 8.40 0.45 16.29
CA GLY A 331 8.01 0.33 17.70
C GLY A 331 6.65 0.94 18.05
N PHE A 332 5.60 0.62 17.27
CA PHE A 332 4.25 1.17 17.47
C PHE A 332 3.68 0.79 18.83
N ARG A 333 3.11 1.78 19.53
CA ARG A 333 2.52 1.64 20.87
C ARG A 333 1.54 2.75 21.17
N THR A 334 0.55 2.46 22.01
CA THR A 334 -0.37 3.46 22.56
C THR A 334 -0.07 3.74 24.03
N SER A 335 -0.35 4.96 24.47
CA SER A 335 -0.38 5.36 25.89
C SER A 335 -1.77 5.23 26.52
N PHE A 336 -2.73 4.68 25.77
CA PHE A 336 -4.13 4.53 26.14
C PHE A 336 -4.68 3.18 25.65
N GLU A 337 -5.80 2.77 26.25
CA GLU A 337 -6.56 1.61 25.79
C GLU A 337 -7.46 2.00 24.60
N MET A 338 -7.39 1.21 23.53
CA MET A 338 -8.23 1.41 22.35
C MET A 338 -9.65 0.92 22.62
N GLU A 339 -10.65 1.73 22.25
CA GLU A 339 -12.06 1.45 22.47
C GLU A 339 -12.88 1.81 21.23
N ASP A 340 -13.83 0.94 20.86
CA ASP A 340 -14.89 1.28 19.92
C ASP A 340 -15.76 2.42 20.48
N THR A 341 -16.32 3.25 19.58
CA THR A 341 -17.38 4.18 19.98
C THR A 341 -18.64 3.40 20.35
N PRO A 342 -19.19 3.56 21.58
CA PRO A 342 -20.42 2.86 22.00
C PRO A 342 -21.58 3.05 21.01
N SER A 343 -22.31 1.98 20.70
CA SER A 343 -23.46 2.03 19.77
C SER A 343 -24.51 3.06 20.17
N GLY A 344 -24.79 3.16 21.48
CA GLY A 344 -25.72 4.14 22.03
C GLY A 344 -25.32 5.60 21.77
N LEU A 345 -24.04 5.91 21.50
CA LEU A 345 -23.59 7.24 21.07
C LEU A 345 -23.74 7.43 19.56
N LEU A 346 -23.54 6.39 18.76
CA LEU A 346 -23.72 6.42 17.30
C LEU A 346 -25.20 6.64 16.91
N GLU A 347 -26.12 6.09 17.72
CA GLU A 347 -27.58 6.12 17.53
C GLU A 347 -28.26 7.36 18.13
N LYS A 348 -27.53 8.24 18.83
CA LYS A 348 -28.10 9.48 19.36
C LYS A 348 -28.64 10.37 18.24
N SER A 349 -29.76 11.04 18.53
CA SER A 349 -30.36 12.03 17.63
C SER A 349 -29.72 13.41 17.70
N ASP A 350 -29.13 13.77 18.84
CA ASP A 350 -28.55 15.08 19.17
C ASP A 350 -27.01 15.08 19.08
N LYS A 351 -26.47 14.46 18.03
CA LYS A 351 -25.01 14.38 17.83
C LYS A 351 -24.44 15.75 17.44
N PRO A 352 -23.22 16.11 17.91
CA PRO A 352 -22.51 17.29 17.44
C PRO A 352 -22.35 17.26 15.92
N LYS A 353 -22.51 18.42 15.29
CA LYS A 353 -22.43 18.54 13.83
C LYS A 353 -21.01 18.90 13.38
N VAL A 354 -20.53 18.22 12.36
CA VAL A 354 -19.26 18.53 11.68
C VAL A 354 -19.46 18.71 10.18
N ALA A 355 -18.99 19.83 9.65
CA ALA A 355 -18.96 20.07 8.21
C ALA A 355 -17.65 19.53 7.63
N ILE A 356 -17.76 18.57 6.73
CA ILE A 356 -16.65 18.03 5.94
C ILE A 356 -16.53 18.91 4.70
N ILE A 357 -15.59 19.84 4.73
CA ILE A 357 -15.46 20.89 3.71
C ILE A 357 -14.51 20.41 2.61
N ARG A 358 -14.99 20.43 1.36
CA ARG A 358 -14.21 20.08 0.17
C ARG A 358 -14.34 21.11 -0.96
N GLU A 359 -13.31 21.16 -1.80
CA GLU A 359 -13.23 21.98 -3.01
C GLU A 359 -13.06 21.09 -4.25
N GLU A 360 -13.22 21.66 -5.45
CA GLU A 360 -12.84 21.02 -6.71
C GLU A 360 -11.40 20.48 -6.65
N GLY A 361 -11.24 19.17 -6.89
CA GLY A 361 -9.94 18.48 -6.84
C GLY A 361 -9.62 17.83 -5.49
N SER A 362 -10.38 18.13 -4.43
CA SER A 362 -10.33 17.35 -3.18
C SER A 362 -10.76 15.89 -3.44
N ASN A 363 -10.20 14.94 -2.69
CA ASN A 363 -10.44 13.50 -2.93
C ASN A 363 -10.43 12.62 -1.67
N SER A 364 -10.35 13.21 -0.49
CA SER A 364 -10.26 12.49 0.80
C SER A 364 -11.45 12.74 1.73
N ASP A 365 -12.60 13.14 1.16
CA ASP A 365 -13.81 13.50 1.90
C ASP A 365 -14.55 12.30 2.49
N ARG A 366 -14.54 11.15 1.80
CA ARG A 366 -15.33 9.98 2.18
C ARG A 366 -14.78 9.30 3.44
N GLU A 367 -13.47 9.13 3.51
CA GLU A 367 -12.79 8.57 4.67
C GLU A 367 -12.84 9.53 5.86
N MET A 368 -12.70 10.84 5.63
CA MET A 368 -12.87 11.87 6.66
C MET A 368 -14.28 11.83 7.26
N THR A 369 -15.30 11.79 6.40
CA THR A 369 -16.71 11.62 6.79
C THR A 369 -16.88 10.36 7.62
N SER A 370 -16.31 9.24 7.18
CA SER A 370 -16.45 7.95 7.86
C SER A 370 -15.78 7.92 9.23
N ALA A 371 -14.61 8.56 9.38
CA ALA A 371 -13.90 8.66 10.65
C ALA A 371 -14.68 9.47 11.69
N PHE A 372 -15.20 10.65 11.32
CA PHE A 372 -16.05 11.45 12.21
C PHE A 372 -17.37 10.74 12.52
N PHE A 373 -18.01 10.11 11.54
CA PHE A 373 -19.22 9.33 11.76
C PHE A 373 -18.97 8.19 12.77
N ARG A 374 -17.86 7.46 12.62
CA ARG A 374 -17.46 6.37 13.52
C ARG A 374 -17.13 6.86 14.93
N ALA A 375 -16.75 8.13 15.09
CA ALA A 375 -16.55 8.75 16.39
C ALA A 375 -17.84 9.22 17.07
N GLY A 376 -18.98 9.24 16.36
CA GLY A 376 -20.30 9.63 16.87
C GLY A 376 -20.75 11.05 16.51
N PHE A 377 -20.29 11.61 15.40
CA PHE A 377 -20.77 12.89 14.88
C PHE A 377 -21.98 12.75 13.94
N ASP A 378 -22.68 13.86 13.74
CA ASP A 378 -23.54 14.11 12.58
C ASP A 378 -22.72 14.83 11.50
N THR A 379 -22.42 14.12 10.41
CA THR A 379 -21.44 14.54 9.39
C THR A 379 -22.13 15.09 8.15
N TRP A 380 -21.69 16.26 7.68
CA TRP A 380 -22.29 16.94 6.52
C TRP A 380 -21.22 17.16 5.44
N ASP A 381 -21.45 16.62 4.24
CA ASP A 381 -20.61 16.93 3.05
C ASP A 381 -20.96 18.33 2.53
N ILE A 382 -20.01 19.26 2.66
CA ILE A 382 -20.19 20.67 2.30
C ILE A 382 -19.14 21.06 1.26
N THR A 383 -19.59 21.42 0.06
CA THR A 383 -18.71 22.00 -0.94
C THR A 383 -18.51 23.50 -0.70
N MET A 384 -17.39 24.06 -1.15
CA MET A 384 -17.22 25.52 -1.18
C MET A 384 -18.33 26.22 -1.97
N THR A 385 -18.89 25.56 -2.99
CA THR A 385 -20.06 26.05 -3.74
C THR A 385 -21.34 26.09 -2.89
N ASP A 386 -21.51 25.20 -1.91
CA ASP A 386 -22.64 25.25 -0.98
C ASP A 386 -22.57 26.48 -0.07
N LEU A 387 -21.37 26.79 0.44
CA LEU A 387 -21.13 27.99 1.25
C LEU A 387 -21.34 29.26 0.43
N LEU A 388 -20.78 29.33 -0.79
CA LEU A 388 -20.96 30.46 -1.70
C LEU A 388 -22.44 30.75 -2.01
N ASN A 389 -23.24 29.69 -2.18
CA ASN A 389 -24.67 29.80 -2.48
C ASN A 389 -25.55 29.85 -1.22
N ASN A 390 -24.98 29.96 -0.02
CA ASN A 390 -25.69 29.95 1.26
C ASN A 390 -26.60 28.73 1.46
N ARG A 391 -26.25 27.56 0.89
CA ARG A 391 -26.97 26.28 1.09
C ARG A 391 -26.63 25.64 2.43
N ALA A 392 -25.50 26.03 3.03
CA ALA A 392 -25.10 25.70 4.39
C ALA A 392 -24.46 26.93 5.05
N LYS A 393 -24.46 26.97 6.38
CA LYS A 393 -23.82 28.03 7.17
C LYS A 393 -22.91 27.43 8.23
N LEU A 394 -21.68 27.89 8.33
CA LEU A 394 -20.71 27.42 9.32
C LEU A 394 -21.19 27.65 10.77
N ALA A 395 -22.09 28.61 10.99
CA ALA A 395 -22.71 28.86 12.28
C ALA A 395 -23.49 27.64 12.83
N ASP A 396 -23.96 26.75 11.96
CA ASP A 396 -24.77 25.58 12.35
C ASP A 396 -23.93 24.39 12.83
N PHE A 397 -22.59 24.51 12.81
CA PHE A 397 -21.66 23.42 13.09
C PHE A 397 -20.85 23.66 14.37
N ASN A 398 -20.50 22.57 15.05
CA ASN A 398 -19.54 22.54 16.16
C ASN A 398 -18.11 22.34 15.67
N GLY A 399 -17.94 21.67 14.53
CA GLY A 399 -16.63 21.40 13.94
C GLY A 399 -16.62 21.60 12.43
N ILE A 400 -15.46 21.93 11.89
CA ILE A 400 -15.21 21.83 10.45
C ILE A 400 -13.97 20.96 10.20
N ALA A 401 -13.99 20.19 9.12
CA ALA A 401 -12.86 19.38 8.68
C ALA A 401 -12.54 19.70 7.22
N PHE A 402 -11.37 20.27 6.95
CA PHE A 402 -10.85 20.47 5.61
C PHE A 402 -10.16 19.20 5.13
N VAL A 403 -10.66 18.63 4.04
CA VAL A 403 -10.22 17.32 3.54
C VAL A 403 -8.90 17.41 2.76
N GLY A 404 -8.24 16.26 2.60
CA GLY A 404 -7.09 16.12 1.71
C GLY A 404 -7.46 16.02 0.23
N GLY A 405 -6.44 16.08 -0.63
CA GLY A 405 -6.55 15.97 -2.09
C GLY A 405 -5.65 16.96 -2.80
N PHE A 406 -6.04 17.33 -4.01
CA PHE A 406 -5.28 18.24 -4.87
C PHE A 406 -6.23 19.35 -5.33
N SER A 407 -6.68 20.23 -4.43
CA SER A 407 -7.60 21.30 -4.80
C SER A 407 -6.99 22.13 -5.95
N TYR A 408 -7.75 22.33 -7.04
CA TYR A 408 -7.23 22.93 -8.29
C TYR A 408 -5.96 22.26 -8.85
N ALA A 409 -5.80 20.96 -8.66
CA ALA A 409 -4.62 20.17 -9.04
C ALA A 409 -3.29 20.73 -8.47
N ASP A 410 -3.37 21.47 -7.35
CA ASP A 410 -2.27 22.19 -6.72
C ASP A 410 -1.55 23.20 -7.64
N VAL A 411 -2.26 23.69 -8.68
CA VAL A 411 -1.75 24.78 -9.53
C VAL A 411 -1.66 26.08 -8.72
N LEU A 412 -0.52 26.76 -8.84
CA LEU A 412 -0.07 27.88 -7.98
C LEU A 412 0.41 27.44 -6.57
N ASP A 413 0.78 26.16 -6.43
CA ASP A 413 1.12 25.43 -5.19
C ASP A 413 -0.13 25.00 -4.40
N SER A 414 0.06 24.00 -3.55
CA SER A 414 -1.02 23.30 -2.88
C SER A 414 -1.91 24.21 -2.04
N ALA A 415 -3.22 24.00 -2.14
CA ALA A 415 -4.27 24.72 -1.43
C ALA A 415 -4.30 26.25 -1.64
N LYS A 416 -3.44 26.86 -2.46
CA LYS A 416 -3.46 28.32 -2.68
C LYS A 416 -4.71 28.79 -3.40
N GLY A 417 -5.18 28.04 -4.40
CA GLY A 417 -6.45 28.33 -5.07
C GLY A 417 -7.62 28.32 -4.09
N TRP A 418 -7.68 27.28 -3.24
CA TRP A 418 -8.72 27.14 -2.21
C TRP A 418 -8.63 28.26 -1.15
N ALA A 419 -7.43 28.59 -0.67
CA ALA A 419 -7.21 29.71 0.24
C ALA A 419 -7.63 31.06 -0.39
N GLY A 420 -7.32 31.26 -1.68
CA GLY A 420 -7.73 32.44 -2.44
C GLY A 420 -9.24 32.57 -2.58
N ALA A 421 -9.94 31.47 -2.86
CA ALA A 421 -11.40 31.43 -2.94
C ALA A 421 -12.07 31.90 -1.63
N ILE A 422 -11.48 31.53 -0.48
CA ILE A 422 -11.95 31.97 0.85
C ILE A 422 -11.54 33.42 1.14
N LYS A 423 -10.24 33.74 1.06
CA LYS A 423 -9.70 35.05 1.46
C LYS A 423 -10.21 36.20 0.60
N PHE A 424 -10.41 35.99 -0.69
CA PHE A 424 -10.78 37.06 -1.63
C PHE A 424 -12.28 37.19 -1.83
N ASN A 425 -13.10 36.31 -1.24
CA ASN A 425 -14.54 36.49 -1.13
C ASN A 425 -14.89 37.04 0.26
N LYS A 426 -15.35 38.29 0.32
CA LYS A 426 -15.66 38.96 1.59
C LYS A 426 -16.65 38.17 2.46
N GLY A 427 -17.71 37.62 1.88
CA GLY A 427 -18.74 36.89 2.63
C GLY A 427 -18.21 35.59 3.23
N LEU A 428 -17.49 34.80 2.43
CA LEU A 428 -16.83 33.59 2.93
C LEU A 428 -15.80 33.92 4.01
N TRP A 429 -14.93 34.91 3.76
CA TRP A 429 -13.92 35.30 4.73
C TRP A 429 -14.53 35.67 6.08
N GLU A 430 -15.58 36.48 6.09
CA GLU A 430 -16.30 36.85 7.31
C GLU A 430 -16.92 35.62 8.01
N GLU A 431 -17.50 34.69 7.25
CA GLU A 431 -18.09 33.47 7.79
C GLU A 431 -17.05 32.52 8.42
N PHE A 432 -15.92 32.31 7.74
CA PHE A 432 -14.81 31.49 8.25
C PHE A 432 -14.16 32.14 9.49
N GLN A 433 -13.98 33.46 9.51
CA GLN A 433 -13.47 34.17 10.68
C GLN A 433 -14.46 34.12 11.85
N ALA A 434 -15.76 34.25 11.59
CA ALA A 434 -16.78 34.09 12.63
C ALA A 434 -16.75 32.68 13.24
N PHE A 435 -16.60 31.64 12.42
CA PHE A 435 -16.45 30.26 12.89
C PHE A 435 -15.19 30.06 13.74
N TYR A 436 -14.03 30.59 13.30
CA TYR A 436 -12.76 30.46 14.02
C TYR A 436 -12.80 31.11 15.41
N ASN A 437 -13.44 32.29 15.50
CA ASN A 437 -13.48 33.11 16.72
C ASN A 437 -14.42 32.57 17.80
N ARG A 438 -15.38 31.72 17.44
CA ARG A 438 -16.24 31.01 18.39
C ARG A 438 -15.39 30.15 19.32
N LYS A 439 -15.72 30.13 20.62
CA LYS A 439 -14.97 29.35 21.63
C LYS A 439 -15.47 27.91 21.76
N ASP A 440 -16.64 27.63 21.20
CA ASP A 440 -17.34 26.34 21.17
C ASP A 440 -17.14 25.59 19.84
N THR A 441 -16.19 26.01 19.01
CA THR A 441 -15.86 25.36 17.73
C THR A 441 -14.49 24.71 17.72
N PHE A 442 -14.32 23.69 16.89
CA PHE A 442 -13.02 23.11 16.55
C PHE A 442 -12.81 23.07 15.03
N SER A 443 -11.55 22.94 14.59
CA SER A 443 -11.27 22.57 13.19
C SER A 443 -10.15 21.56 13.04
N LEU A 444 -10.28 20.72 12.01
CA LEU A 444 -9.25 19.80 11.54
C LEU A 444 -8.91 20.12 10.09
N GLY A 445 -7.63 20.17 9.75
CA GLY A 445 -7.16 20.22 8.37
C GLY A 445 -6.19 19.08 8.12
N VAL A 446 -6.47 18.23 7.14
CA VAL A 446 -5.60 17.10 6.79
C VAL A 446 -5.01 17.28 5.39
N CYS A 447 -3.70 17.09 5.26
CA CYS A 447 -2.96 17.19 4.00
C CYS A 447 -3.24 18.52 3.29
N ASN A 448 -4.04 18.53 2.22
CA ASN A 448 -4.47 19.77 1.55
C ASN A 448 -5.24 20.73 2.46
N GLY A 449 -6.06 20.20 3.37
CA GLY A 449 -6.70 20.98 4.42
C GLY A 449 -5.72 21.54 5.46
N CYS A 450 -4.60 20.86 5.72
CA CYS A 450 -3.54 21.35 6.59
C CYS A 450 -2.82 22.55 5.96
N GLN A 451 -2.46 22.41 4.68
CA GLN A 451 -1.89 23.50 3.87
C GLN A 451 -2.84 24.70 3.81
N LEU A 452 -4.13 24.47 3.61
CA LEU A 452 -5.16 25.51 3.64
C LEU A 452 -5.18 26.23 5.00
N MET A 453 -5.28 25.51 6.11
CA MET A 453 -5.32 26.12 7.45
C MET A 453 -4.05 26.93 7.74
N ALA A 454 -2.89 26.43 7.31
CA ALA A 454 -1.64 27.19 7.39
C ALA A 454 -1.74 28.48 6.57
N LEU A 455 -2.26 28.46 5.33
CA LEU A 455 -2.42 29.64 4.47
C LEU A 455 -3.48 30.63 4.99
N LEU A 456 -4.56 30.15 5.61
CA LEU A 456 -5.59 30.99 6.25
C LEU A 456 -5.09 31.68 7.53
N GLY A 457 -3.90 31.32 8.03
CA GLY A 457 -3.33 31.87 9.26
C GLY A 457 -4.02 31.32 10.52
N TRP A 458 -4.64 30.14 10.42
CA TRP A 458 -5.37 29.52 11.54
C TRP A 458 -4.45 28.81 12.52
N VAL A 459 -3.28 28.38 12.04
CA VAL A 459 -2.22 27.73 12.79
C VAL A 459 -0.87 28.35 12.40
N PRO A 460 0.12 28.42 13.32
CA PRO A 460 0.03 28.11 14.74
C PRO A 460 -0.68 29.20 15.59
N TRP A 461 -0.81 30.43 15.08
CA TRP A 461 -1.57 31.52 15.69
C TRP A 461 -1.92 32.59 14.63
N GLN A 462 -2.91 33.44 14.92
CA GLN A 462 -3.34 34.52 14.03
C GLN A 462 -2.43 35.76 14.08
N GLY A 463 -2.54 36.61 13.05
CA GLY A 463 -1.88 37.92 13.02
C GLY A 463 -0.43 37.90 12.52
N VAL A 464 0.02 36.78 11.95
CA VAL A 464 1.30 36.70 11.24
C VAL A 464 1.12 37.27 9.83
N GLU A 465 2.05 38.12 9.38
CA GLU A 465 2.03 38.63 8.00
C GLU A 465 2.23 37.48 7.00
N ASP A 466 1.48 37.49 5.88
CA ASP A 466 1.46 36.42 4.88
C ASP A 466 2.88 36.04 4.35
N ASN A 467 3.78 37.02 4.22
CA ASN A 467 5.14 36.82 3.71
C ASN A 467 6.02 35.97 4.66
N ILE A 468 5.77 36.03 5.96
CA ILE A 468 6.53 35.34 7.01
C ILE A 468 5.73 34.22 7.69
N GLN A 469 4.50 33.95 7.23
CA GLN A 469 3.66 32.90 7.79
C GLN A 469 4.28 31.51 7.60
N PRO A 470 4.34 30.67 8.66
CA PRO A 470 4.70 29.27 8.54
C PRO A 470 3.78 28.55 7.55
N ARG A 471 4.35 27.67 6.73
CA ARG A 471 3.64 27.00 5.64
C ARG A 471 4.27 25.66 5.30
N PHE A 472 3.59 24.88 4.48
CA PHE A 472 4.09 23.64 3.93
C PHE A 472 4.51 23.85 2.48
N ILE A 473 5.66 23.31 2.09
CA ILE A 473 6.30 23.49 0.78
C ILE A 473 6.73 22.12 0.22
N HIS A 474 7.27 22.11 -1.00
CA HIS A 474 7.81 20.90 -1.64
C HIS A 474 8.70 20.08 -0.71
N ASN A 475 8.51 18.76 -0.75
CA ASN A 475 9.32 17.78 -0.03
C ASN A 475 10.80 17.92 -0.42
N SER A 476 11.71 17.63 0.52
CA SER A 476 13.15 17.62 0.25
C SER A 476 13.57 16.58 -0.80
N SER A 477 12.78 15.51 -0.98
CA SER A 477 13.01 14.47 -2.00
C SER A 477 12.75 14.96 -3.43
N GLY A 478 12.03 16.08 -3.60
CA GLY A 478 11.54 16.53 -4.90
C GLY A 478 10.44 15.63 -5.50
N ARG A 479 9.88 14.71 -4.69
CA ARG A 479 8.90 13.71 -5.12
C ARG A 479 7.63 13.75 -4.28
N PHE A 480 6.57 13.20 -4.85
CA PHE A 480 5.39 12.82 -4.09
C PHE A 480 5.72 11.59 -3.24
N GLU A 481 5.42 11.66 -1.95
CA GLU A 481 5.67 10.57 -1.01
C GLU A 481 4.35 9.89 -0.63
N SER A 482 4.23 8.61 -1.00
CA SER A 482 3.15 7.71 -0.59
C SER A 482 3.71 6.66 0.37
N ARG A 483 3.65 6.91 1.67
CA ARG A 483 4.36 6.11 2.69
C ARG A 483 3.44 5.77 3.86
N PHE A 484 3.75 4.68 4.56
CA PHE A 484 3.23 4.42 5.89
C PHE A 484 4.34 4.75 6.90
N SER A 485 4.22 5.89 7.59
CA SER A 485 5.29 6.47 8.40
C SER A 485 4.98 6.39 9.89
N SER A 486 6.03 6.32 10.70
CA SER A 486 5.95 6.35 12.16
C SER A 486 5.89 7.79 12.66
N VAL A 487 4.90 8.10 13.51
CA VAL A 487 4.80 9.40 14.18
C VAL A 487 4.65 9.24 15.69
N ARG A 488 5.25 10.16 16.45
CA ARG A 488 5.03 10.31 17.89
C ARG A 488 4.09 11.47 18.17
N ILE A 489 3.18 11.25 19.11
CA ILE A 489 2.31 12.30 19.64
C ILE A 489 3.02 12.95 20.83
N MET A 490 3.27 14.25 20.70
CA MET A 490 3.92 15.08 21.72
C MET A 490 2.86 15.71 22.65
N PRO A 491 3.20 16.01 23.91
CA PRO A 491 2.36 16.85 24.75
C PRO A 491 2.10 18.21 24.10
N GLY A 492 0.87 18.71 24.21
CA GLY A 492 0.48 19.99 23.62
C GLY A 492 -0.98 20.36 23.93
N PRO A 493 -1.44 21.54 23.48
CA PRO A 493 -2.78 22.02 23.80
C PRO A 493 -3.89 21.33 22.98
N SER A 494 -3.56 20.59 21.92
CA SER A 494 -4.54 20.08 20.96
C SER A 494 -5.61 19.19 21.61
N ILE A 495 -6.88 19.62 21.50
CA ILE A 495 -8.01 18.91 22.10
C ILE A 495 -8.20 17.52 21.49
N MET A 496 -7.85 17.33 20.22
CA MET A 496 -8.03 16.07 19.50
C MET A 496 -6.99 15.04 19.90
N LEU A 497 -5.82 15.46 20.37
CA LEU A 497 -4.71 14.56 20.73
C LEU A 497 -4.61 14.31 22.24
N LYS A 498 -5.55 14.83 23.02
CA LYS A 498 -5.59 14.68 24.48
C LYS A 498 -5.61 13.21 24.91
N GLY A 499 -4.69 12.82 25.77
CA GLY A 499 -4.57 11.44 26.26
C GLY A 499 -3.93 10.47 25.26
N MET A 500 -3.37 10.98 24.16
CA MET A 500 -2.58 10.21 23.19
C MET A 500 -1.08 10.48 23.32
N GLU A 501 -0.66 11.35 24.23
CA GLU A 501 0.72 11.78 24.42
C GLU A 501 1.64 10.56 24.62
N ASP A 502 2.84 10.60 24.05
CA ASP A 502 3.83 9.52 24.03
C ASP A 502 3.45 8.24 23.26
N SER A 503 2.29 8.20 22.61
CA SER A 503 1.99 7.16 21.63
C SER A 503 2.91 7.28 20.41
N VAL A 504 3.28 6.15 19.83
CA VAL A 504 3.98 6.06 18.54
C VAL A 504 3.12 5.24 17.60
N LEU A 505 2.65 5.85 16.52
CA LEU A 505 1.58 5.34 15.67
C LEU A 505 2.04 5.31 14.21
N GLY A 506 1.59 4.31 13.45
CA GLY A 506 1.71 4.30 12.00
C GLY A 506 0.60 5.13 11.36
N VAL A 507 0.92 5.93 10.34
CA VAL A 507 -0.05 6.77 9.64
C VAL A 507 0.31 6.91 8.15
N TRP A 508 -0.70 6.97 7.29
CA TRP A 508 -0.50 7.21 5.87
C TRP A 508 -0.03 8.63 5.59
N VAL A 509 0.98 8.75 4.75
CA VAL A 509 1.51 9.98 4.18
C VAL A 509 1.31 9.91 2.67
N ALA A 510 0.76 10.98 2.10
CA ALA A 510 0.43 11.07 0.67
C ALA A 510 0.49 12.53 0.20
N HIS A 511 1.69 13.10 0.06
CA HIS A 511 1.87 14.50 -0.32
C HIS A 511 3.17 14.77 -1.09
N GLY A 512 3.17 15.75 -2.00
CA GLY A 512 4.37 16.32 -2.64
C GLY A 512 4.87 17.62 -2.00
N GLU A 513 4.03 18.28 -1.20
CA GLU A 513 4.29 19.58 -0.57
C GLU A 513 3.99 19.57 0.93
N GLY A 514 4.57 18.60 1.64
CA GLY A 514 4.35 18.42 3.08
C GLY A 514 5.46 18.92 3.99
N ARG A 515 6.49 19.56 3.45
CA ARG A 515 7.63 20.01 4.25
C ARG A 515 7.27 21.28 5.02
N PHE A 516 7.29 21.23 6.34
CA PHE A 516 7.11 22.41 7.18
C PHE A 516 8.26 23.40 6.98
N TYR A 517 7.90 24.66 6.71
CA TYR A 517 8.82 25.76 6.51
C TYR A 517 8.41 26.96 7.37
N SER A 518 9.33 27.39 8.24
CA SER A 518 9.22 28.62 9.01
C SER A 518 10.18 29.66 8.46
N PRO A 519 9.69 30.78 7.87
CA PRO A 519 10.56 31.82 7.33
C PRO A 519 11.48 32.50 8.34
N LYS A 520 11.13 32.50 9.64
CA LYS A 520 11.97 33.05 10.72
C LYS A 520 12.30 31.96 11.76
N PRO A 521 13.57 31.81 12.16
CA PRO A 521 13.99 30.85 13.20
C PRO A 521 13.24 31.03 14.52
N ASP A 522 13.10 32.25 15.04
CA ASP A 522 12.42 32.54 16.30
C ASP A 522 10.96 32.04 16.34
N MET A 523 10.30 31.86 15.19
CA MET A 523 8.94 31.30 15.15
C MET A 523 8.96 29.80 15.38
N LEU A 524 9.96 29.08 14.86
CA LEU A 524 10.13 27.65 15.11
C LEU A 524 10.36 27.39 16.60
N ASP A 525 11.22 28.19 17.25
CA ASP A 525 11.47 28.08 18.68
C ASP A 525 10.18 28.33 19.48
N LYS A 526 9.45 29.40 19.18
CA LYS A 526 8.15 29.69 19.81
C LYS A 526 7.10 28.59 19.61
N ILE A 527 7.04 27.99 18.42
CA ILE A 527 6.15 26.86 18.14
C ILE A 527 6.48 25.68 19.05
N ASN A 528 7.77 25.37 19.24
CA ASN A 528 8.21 24.29 20.10
C ASN A 528 8.00 24.60 21.59
N GLU A 529 8.38 25.79 22.05
CA GLU A 529 8.20 26.24 23.44
C GLU A 529 6.75 26.16 23.90
N LYS A 530 5.81 26.53 23.00
CA LYS A 530 4.37 26.49 23.26
C LYS A 530 3.73 25.12 22.98
N GLY A 531 4.50 24.12 22.52
CA GLY A 531 3.97 22.79 22.19
C GLY A 531 2.97 22.79 21.03
N LEU A 532 3.06 23.75 20.10
CA LEU A 532 2.08 23.95 19.03
C LEU A 532 2.27 23.04 17.83
N ALA A 533 3.18 22.09 17.92
CA ALA A 533 3.44 21.14 16.85
C ALA A 533 3.41 19.73 17.46
N PRO A 534 2.21 19.15 17.65
CA PRO A 534 2.02 17.99 18.52
C PRO A 534 2.30 16.64 17.86
N VAL A 535 2.61 16.59 16.55
CA VAL A 535 2.93 15.34 15.84
C VAL A 535 4.30 15.44 15.19
N ARG A 536 5.11 14.39 15.36
CA ARG A 536 6.52 14.34 14.97
C ARG A 536 6.84 13.04 14.26
N TYR A 537 7.50 13.07 13.10
CA TYR A 537 8.09 11.87 12.50
C TYR A 537 9.17 11.28 13.40
N VAL A 538 9.21 9.95 13.48
CA VAL A 538 10.21 9.20 14.24
C VAL A 538 10.82 8.06 13.43
N ASN A 539 12.05 7.67 13.77
CA ASN A 539 12.70 6.47 13.24
C ASN A 539 12.17 5.19 13.91
N ASP A 540 12.70 4.02 13.51
CA ASP A 540 12.31 2.72 14.10
C ASP A 540 12.63 2.62 15.61
N SER A 541 13.61 3.39 16.10
CA SER A 541 13.95 3.53 17.53
C SER A 541 13.01 4.48 18.29
N ASN A 542 11.96 5.00 17.64
CA ASN A 542 11.00 5.97 18.17
C ASN A 542 11.60 7.35 18.51
N GLU A 543 12.74 7.69 17.93
CA GLU A 543 13.42 8.98 18.10
C GLU A 543 12.98 9.95 17.01
N ILE A 544 12.76 11.21 17.37
CA ILE A 544 12.43 12.28 16.42
C ILE A 544 13.54 12.38 15.38
N THR A 545 13.17 12.42 14.10
CA THR A 545 14.14 12.36 13.00
C THR A 545 13.84 13.33 11.88
N GLU A 546 14.91 13.77 11.22
CA GLU A 546 14.90 14.49 9.95
C GLU A 546 15.40 13.62 8.79
N SER A 547 15.85 12.40 9.09
CA SER A 547 16.37 11.46 8.09
C SER A 547 15.26 10.88 7.23
N TYR A 548 15.50 10.88 5.93
CA TYR A 548 14.62 10.24 4.95
C TYR A 548 14.86 8.72 4.94
N PRO A 549 13.83 7.86 4.74
CA PRO A 549 12.42 8.18 4.49
C PRO A 549 11.56 8.20 5.76
N PHE A 550 12.14 8.05 6.96
CA PHE A 550 11.39 8.11 8.23
C PHE A 550 10.66 9.44 8.39
N ASN A 551 11.35 10.53 8.04
CA ASN A 551 10.77 11.83 7.74
C ASN A 551 10.69 11.99 6.21
N PRO A 552 9.52 11.75 5.60
CA PRO A 552 9.40 11.67 4.15
C PRO A 552 9.56 13.02 3.44
N ASN A 553 9.36 14.14 4.15
CA ASN A 553 9.36 15.47 3.52
C ASN A 553 10.52 16.39 3.93
N GLY A 554 11.35 15.98 4.90
CA GLY A 554 12.47 16.78 5.38
C GLY A 554 12.04 17.97 6.24
N SER A 555 10.92 17.85 6.96
CA SER A 555 10.48 18.88 7.92
C SER A 555 11.44 18.96 9.11
N PRO A 556 11.84 20.16 9.55
CA PRO A 556 12.73 20.31 10.69
C PRO A 556 12.09 19.74 11.95
N LEU A 557 12.91 19.13 12.80
CA LEU A 557 12.50 18.47 14.04
C LEU A 557 11.39 17.43 13.82
N GLY A 558 11.23 16.86 12.63
CA GLY A 558 10.15 15.92 12.33
C GLY A 558 8.74 16.53 12.33
N ILE A 559 8.57 17.86 12.32
CA ILE A 559 7.26 18.52 12.39
C ILE A 559 6.34 18.04 11.26
N THR A 560 5.14 17.54 11.60
CA THR A 560 4.14 17.15 10.58
C THR A 560 2.71 17.57 10.95
N ALA A 561 2.54 18.26 12.08
CA ALA A 561 1.28 18.88 12.47
C ALA A 561 1.53 20.18 13.23
N LEU A 562 0.58 21.11 13.14
CA LEU A 562 0.50 22.36 13.89
C LEU A 562 -0.87 22.50 14.53
N CYS A 563 -0.96 23.18 15.68
CA CYS A 563 -2.23 23.53 16.30
C CYS A 563 -2.26 24.98 16.80
N SER A 564 -3.46 25.51 17.01
CA SER A 564 -3.67 26.82 17.64
C SER A 564 -3.24 26.83 19.10
N GLU A 565 -2.98 28.02 19.65
CA GLU A 565 -2.60 28.18 21.06
C GLU A 565 -3.64 27.63 22.06
N ASP A 566 -4.91 27.73 21.71
CA ASP A 566 -6.01 27.18 22.49
C ASP A 566 -6.33 25.70 22.14
N GLY A 567 -5.59 25.12 21.21
CA GLY A 567 -5.65 23.71 20.84
C GLY A 567 -6.89 23.26 20.06
N ARG A 568 -7.83 24.17 19.75
CA ARG A 568 -9.10 23.84 19.06
C ARG A 568 -8.94 23.62 17.55
N HIS A 569 -7.87 24.16 16.96
CA HIS A 569 -7.61 24.08 15.53
C HIS A 569 -6.35 23.23 15.30
N LEU A 570 -6.47 22.10 14.63
CA LEU A 570 -5.38 21.16 14.37
C LEU A 570 -5.21 20.97 12.85
N ALA A 571 -4.00 21.16 12.36
CA ALA A 571 -3.61 20.96 10.97
C ALA A 571 -2.51 19.89 10.92
N MET A 572 -2.68 18.83 10.13
CA MET A 572 -1.69 17.76 10.02
C MET A 572 -1.52 17.27 8.57
N MET A 573 -0.28 17.02 8.16
CA MET A 573 0.02 16.49 6.83
C MET A 573 -0.35 15.00 6.65
N PRO A 574 -0.12 14.10 7.64
CA PRO A 574 -0.51 12.71 7.52
C PRO A 574 -2.03 12.53 7.62
N HIS A 575 -2.53 11.39 7.15
CA HIS A 575 -3.95 11.07 7.02
C HIS A 575 -4.47 10.10 8.12
N PRO A 576 -4.81 10.57 9.33
CA PRO A 576 -5.38 9.70 10.38
C PRO A 576 -6.75 9.12 9.99
N GLU A 577 -7.50 9.80 9.14
CA GLU A 577 -8.78 9.38 8.59
C GLU A 577 -8.65 8.25 7.56
N ARG A 578 -7.44 8.01 7.05
CA ARG A 578 -7.12 6.80 6.27
C ARG A 578 -6.62 5.66 7.15
N SER A 579 -6.59 5.83 8.47
CA SER A 579 -6.00 4.88 9.41
C SER A 579 -6.83 4.71 10.69
N PHE A 580 -8.14 4.99 10.70
CA PHE A 580 -8.98 4.86 11.90
C PHE A 580 -9.45 3.43 12.18
N LEU A 581 -9.31 2.52 11.21
CA LEU A 581 -9.58 1.08 11.34
C LEU A 581 -8.30 0.25 11.26
N SER A 582 -8.25 -0.90 11.93
CA SER A 582 -7.05 -1.75 11.96
C SER A 582 -6.67 -2.28 10.58
N TRP A 583 -7.63 -2.72 9.76
CA TRP A 583 -7.33 -3.19 8.39
C TRP A 583 -6.79 -2.10 7.46
N GLN A 584 -6.96 -0.82 7.82
CA GLN A 584 -6.42 0.28 7.03
C GLN A 584 -4.93 0.52 7.30
N TRP A 585 -4.35 -0.06 8.34
CA TRP A 585 -2.92 0.11 8.63
C TRP A 585 -2.09 -0.71 7.67
N GLY A 586 -1.04 -0.10 7.09
CA GLY A 586 -0.12 -0.83 6.20
C GLY A 586 0.59 -1.98 6.91
N TRP A 587 0.85 -1.82 8.22
CA TRP A 587 1.27 -2.89 9.11
C TRP A 587 0.86 -2.54 10.55
N ILE A 588 0.42 -3.54 11.30
CA ILE A 588 0.07 -3.41 12.73
C ILE A 588 0.65 -4.59 13.51
N PRO A 589 1.38 -4.37 14.61
CA PRO A 589 1.87 -5.46 15.44
C PRO A 589 0.68 -6.18 16.09
N GLU A 590 0.78 -7.50 16.24
CA GLU A 590 -0.31 -8.33 16.74
C GLU A 590 -0.77 -7.90 18.13
N GLU A 591 0.16 -7.46 18.97
CA GLU A 591 -0.11 -6.98 20.33
C GLU A 591 -0.89 -5.66 20.37
N LEU A 592 -0.89 -4.90 19.26
CA LEU A 592 -1.62 -3.63 19.13
C LEU A 592 -2.96 -3.79 18.41
N LYS A 593 -3.32 -4.99 17.95
CA LYS A 593 -4.67 -5.20 17.41
C LYS A 593 -5.70 -5.03 18.52
N GLY A 594 -6.50 -3.96 18.42
CA GLY A 594 -7.55 -3.63 19.38
C GLY A 594 -8.76 -4.57 19.29
N PRO A 595 -9.76 -4.39 20.18
CA PRO A 595 -11.02 -5.09 20.05
C PRO A 595 -11.70 -4.71 18.72
N GLY A 596 -12.28 -5.71 18.05
CA GLY A 596 -12.93 -5.52 16.76
C GLY A 596 -11.94 -5.13 15.66
N ASN A 597 -12.16 -3.97 15.05
CA ASN A 597 -11.38 -3.45 13.93
C ASN A 597 -10.98 -1.98 14.16
N THR A 598 -10.80 -1.60 15.42
CA THR A 598 -10.47 -0.22 15.82
C THR A 598 -8.97 0.01 15.82
N SER A 599 -8.55 1.14 15.26
CA SER A 599 -7.16 1.62 15.35
C SER A 599 -7.01 2.74 16.39
N PRO A 600 -5.78 3.00 16.88
CA PRO A 600 -5.46 4.14 17.72
C PRO A 600 -5.95 5.49 17.19
N TRP A 601 -6.00 5.71 15.88
CA TRP A 601 -6.39 7.01 15.31
C TRP A 601 -7.88 7.34 15.49
N LEU A 602 -8.74 6.36 15.75
CA LEU A 602 -10.15 6.63 16.07
C LEU A 602 -10.28 7.52 17.32
N LYS A 603 -9.36 7.37 18.28
CA LYS A 603 -9.30 8.16 19.51
C LYS A 603 -9.26 9.66 19.24
N MET A 604 -8.56 10.08 18.19
CA MET A 604 -8.43 11.49 17.82
C MET A 604 -9.79 12.12 17.52
N PHE A 605 -10.62 11.42 16.74
CA PHE A 605 -11.97 11.85 16.40
C PHE A 605 -12.92 11.73 17.60
N GLN A 606 -12.78 10.69 18.42
CA GLN A 606 -13.55 10.56 19.67
C GLN A 606 -13.24 11.69 20.67
N ASN A 607 -11.99 12.14 20.73
CA ASN A 607 -11.59 13.28 21.57
C ASN A 607 -12.27 14.57 21.11
N ALA A 608 -12.37 14.81 19.80
CA ALA A 608 -13.13 15.94 19.25
C ALA A 608 -14.60 15.89 19.71
N ARG A 609 -15.26 14.72 19.62
CA ARG A 609 -16.65 14.56 20.10
C ARG A 609 -16.77 14.84 21.59
N LYS A 610 -15.90 14.22 22.40
CA LYS A 610 -15.91 14.39 23.87
C LYS A 610 -15.72 15.87 24.25
N TRP A 611 -14.91 16.61 23.51
CA TRP A 611 -14.74 18.05 23.74
C TRP A 611 -16.03 18.85 23.48
N CYS A 612 -16.77 18.55 22.40
CA CYS A 612 -18.07 19.19 22.14
C CYS A 612 -19.11 18.91 23.23
N GLU A 613 -19.08 17.73 23.86
CA GLU A 613 -20.02 17.35 24.92
C GLU A 613 -19.62 17.90 26.30
N GLY A 614 -18.32 18.02 26.59
CA GLY A 614 -17.81 18.57 27.84
C GLY A 614 -17.82 20.11 27.91
N GLY A 615 -18.24 20.77 26.83
CA GLY A 615 -18.36 22.22 26.71
C GLY A 615 -19.77 22.78 26.97
N GLN A 616 -20.68 22.00 27.55
CA GLN A 616 -21.98 22.47 28.07
C GLN A 616 -21.97 22.74 29.56
#